data_AF-A0A6I5C1Y8-F1
#
_entry.id   AF-A0A6I5C1Y8-F1
#
_cell.length_a   1.000
_cell.length_b   1.000
_cell.length_c   1.000
_cell.angle_alpha   90.00
_cell.angle_beta   90.00
_cell.angle_gamma   90.00
#
_symmetry.space_group_name_H-M   'P 1'
#
loop_
_entity.id
_entity.type
_entity.pdbx_description
1 polymer ?
#
loop_
_entity_poly.entity_id
_entity_poly.type
_entity_poly.pdbx_seq_one_letter_code
_entity_poly.pdbx_strand_id
1 'polypeptide(L)'
;MATIPATTLTALFASAAEATRWHRTNLGLHTEISHAGYDWTVISPDGGRAYLAGRRGWGGDESLYIEATGVETNRIVEAAVSATRLL
;
A
#
# COMPACT_ATOMS: atom_id res chain seq x y z
N MET A 1 -15.47 10.66 -9.04
CA MET A 1 -14.55 9.61 -8.52
C MET A 1 -15.33 8.32 -8.40
N ALA A 2 -14.78 7.21 -8.89
CA ALA A 2 -15.37 5.91 -8.66
C ALA A 2 -15.13 5.53 -7.19
N THR A 3 -16.18 5.10 -6.48
CA THR A 3 -16.05 4.62 -5.10
C THR A 3 -15.35 3.26 -5.12
N ILE A 4 -14.23 3.14 -4.40
CA ILE A 4 -13.52 1.86 -4.25
C ILE A 4 -14.25 1.04 -3.18
N PRO A 5 -14.69 -0.19 -3.47
CA PRO A 5 -15.36 -1.04 -2.49
C PRO A 5 -14.47 -1.33 -1.29
N ALA A 6 -15.06 -1.41 -0.08
CA ALA A 6 -14.32 -1.73 1.14
C ALA A 6 -13.60 -3.09 1.04
N THR A 7 -14.22 -4.08 0.39
CA THR A 7 -13.61 -5.39 0.14
C THR A 7 -12.36 -5.30 -0.72
N THR A 8 -12.33 -4.40 -1.71
CA THR A 8 -11.15 -4.15 -2.53
C THR A 8 -10.04 -3.50 -1.72
N LEU A 9 -10.37 -2.52 -0.86
CA LEU A 9 -9.37 -1.89 0.02
C LEU A 9 -8.73 -2.91 0.97
N THR A 10 -9.54 -3.74 1.63
CA THR A 10 -9.04 -4.79 2.51
C THR A 10 -8.16 -5.80 1.76
N ALA A 11 -8.53 -6.19 0.54
CA ALA A 11 -7.70 -7.08 -0.28
C ALA A 11 -6.35 -6.45 -0.65
N LEU A 12 -6.33 -5.16 -1.01
CA LEU A 12 -5.10 -4.43 -1.32
C LEU A 12 -4.18 -4.32 -0.10
N PHE A 13 -4.73 -4.00 1.07
CA PHE A 13 -3.94 -3.94 2.30
C PHE A 13 -3.46 -5.31 2.78
N ALA A 14 -4.25 -6.36 2.58
CA ALA A 14 -3.82 -7.73 2.83
C ALA A 14 -2.63 -8.12 1.91
N SER A 15 -2.73 -7.83 0.61
CA SER A 15 -1.62 -8.04 -0.33
C SER A 15 -0.37 -7.23 0.05
N ALA A 16 -0.54 -6.01 0.55
CA ALA A 16 0.58 -5.20 1.05
C ALA A 16 1.26 -5.86 2.25
N ALA A 17 0.48 -6.45 3.17
CA ALA A 17 1.00 -7.18 4.33
C ALA A 17 1.71 -8.49 3.96
N GLU A 18 1.59 -8.97 2.73
CA GLU A 18 2.29 -10.13 2.20
C GLU A 18 3.44 -9.74 1.24
N ALA A 19 3.58 -8.44 0.94
CA ALA A 19 4.58 -7.95 0.01
C ALA A 19 6.00 -8.12 0.58
N THR A 20 6.87 -8.77 -0.18
CA THR A 20 8.28 -9.00 0.17
C THR A 20 9.22 -7.96 -0.40
N ARG A 21 8.71 -7.07 -1.26
CA ARG A 21 9.47 -6.02 -1.91
C ARG A 21 8.96 -4.66 -1.48
N TRP A 22 9.81 -3.95 -0.77
CA TRP A 22 9.58 -2.59 -0.32
C TRP A 22 10.77 -1.72 -0.71
N HIS A 23 10.51 -0.50 -1.17
CA HIS A 23 11.58 0.48 -1.39
C HIS A 23 11.40 1.67 -0.48
N ARG A 24 12.53 2.19 0.01
CA ARG A 24 12.52 3.38 0.85
C ARG A 24 12.46 4.63 0.01
N THR A 25 11.58 5.54 0.40
CA THR A 25 11.39 6.86 -0.19
C THR A 25 11.42 7.93 0.90
N ASN A 26 11.34 9.20 0.52
CA ASN A 26 11.15 10.31 1.46
C ASN A 26 9.76 10.32 2.13
N LEU A 27 8.82 9.49 1.69
CA LEU A 27 7.48 9.33 2.27
C LEU A 27 7.38 8.10 3.19
N GLY A 28 8.47 7.34 3.34
CA GLY A 28 8.51 6.05 4.03
C GLY A 28 8.74 4.88 3.09
N LEU A 29 8.37 3.68 3.53
CA LEU A 29 8.49 2.46 2.72
C LEU A 29 7.30 2.37 1.79
N HIS A 30 7.55 2.11 0.50
CA HIS A 30 6.50 1.93 -0.48
C HIS A 30 6.51 0.51 -1.07
N THR A 31 5.36 0.05 -1.54
CA THR A 31 5.24 -1.16 -2.35
C THR A 31 4.15 -0.97 -3.41
N GLU A 32 4.25 -1.74 -4.50
CA GLU A 32 3.31 -1.71 -5.62
C GLU A 32 2.62 -3.07 -5.73
N ILE A 33 1.30 -3.03 -5.92
CA ILE A 33 0.43 -4.22 -5.93
C ILE A 33 -0.39 -4.18 -7.20
N SER A 34 -0.22 -5.17 -8.08
CA SER A 34 -1.09 -5.32 -9.24
C SER A 34 -2.41 -5.98 -8.84
N HIS A 35 -3.53 -5.29 -9.03
CA HIS A 35 -4.86 -5.78 -8.72
C HIS A 35 -5.91 -5.19 -9.65
N ALA A 36 -6.78 -6.04 -10.22
CA ALA A 36 -7.87 -5.65 -11.11
C ALA A 36 -7.45 -4.74 -12.29
N GLY A 37 -6.26 -4.99 -12.87
CA GLY A 37 -5.75 -4.23 -14.02
C GLY A 37 -5.13 -2.87 -13.69
N TYR A 38 -4.95 -2.56 -12.39
CA TYR A 38 -4.24 -1.38 -11.92
C TYR A 38 -3.03 -1.78 -11.09
N ASP A 39 -2.01 -0.94 -11.10
CA ASP A 39 -0.90 -0.98 -10.15
C ASP A 39 -1.19 0.00 -9.02
N TRP A 40 -1.36 -0.53 -7.81
CA TRP A 40 -1.75 0.22 -6.62
C TRP A 40 -0.53 0.48 -5.76
N THR A 41 -0.34 1.72 -5.33
CA THR A 41 0.79 2.10 -4.47
C THR A 41 0.35 2.16 -3.02
N VAL A 42 1.02 1.41 -2.16
CA VAL A 42 0.84 1.44 -0.70
C VAL A 42 2.08 2.02 -0.05
N ILE A 43 1.88 2.92 0.91
CA ILE A 43 2.93 3.57 1.68
C ILE A 43 2.78 3.21 3.16
N SER A 44 3.86 2.72 3.75
CA SER A 44 4.08 2.61 5.19
C SER A 44 4.99 3.76 5.62
N PRO A 45 4.45 4.87 6.15
CA PRO A 45 5.27 5.99 6.59
C PRO A 45 6.13 5.62 7.81
N ASP A 46 7.20 6.37 8.07
CA ASP A 46 8.05 6.20 9.26
C ASP A 46 7.32 6.56 10.58
N GLY A 47 6.04 6.91 10.50
CA GLY A 47 5.10 7.07 11.60
C GLY A 47 3.69 7.35 11.08
N GLY A 48 2.65 6.91 11.80
CA GLY A 48 1.25 7.08 11.39
C GLY A 48 0.64 5.80 10.78
N ARG A 49 -0.47 5.96 10.05
CA ARG A 49 -1.17 4.84 9.39
C ARG A 49 -0.60 4.58 8.02
N ALA A 50 -0.51 3.30 7.65
CA ALA A 50 -0.27 2.92 6.27
C ALA A 50 -1.46 3.39 5.42
N TYR A 51 -1.20 3.73 4.16
CA TYR A 51 -2.24 4.22 3.28
C TYR A 51 -1.99 3.83 1.82
N LEU A 52 -3.08 3.80 1.06
CA LEU A 52 -3.05 3.65 -0.37
C LEU A 52 -2.87 5.03 -1.00
N ALA A 53 -1.70 5.29 -1.57
CA ALA A 53 -1.34 6.59 -2.14
C ALA A 53 -2.11 6.87 -3.43
N GLY A 54 -2.29 5.84 -4.26
CA GLY A 54 -2.93 5.97 -5.55
C GLY A 54 -2.91 4.68 -6.34
N ARG A 55 -3.35 4.78 -7.59
CA ARG A 55 -3.28 3.70 -8.57
C ARG A 55 -2.90 4.23 -9.94
N ARG A 56 -2.29 3.36 -10.74
CA ARG A 56 -1.89 3.61 -12.12
C ARG A 56 -2.49 2.57 -13.04
N GLY A 57 -2.93 2.99 -14.22
CA GLY A 57 -3.45 2.09 -15.25
C GLY A 57 -3.47 2.73 -16.63
N TRP A 58 -4.03 2.00 -17.60
CA TRP A 58 -4.26 2.53 -18.94
C TRP A 58 -5.30 3.65 -18.88
N GLY A 59 -4.86 4.91 -18.98
CA GLY A 59 -5.70 6.09 -18.80
C GLY A 59 -5.13 7.13 -17.82
N GLY A 60 -4.09 6.78 -17.06
CA GLY A 60 -3.35 7.70 -16.20
C GLY A 60 -3.22 7.24 -14.75
N ASP A 61 -2.83 8.18 -13.90
CA ASP A 61 -2.55 7.98 -12.49
C ASP A 61 -3.61 8.71 -11.65
N GLU A 62 -4.09 8.07 -10.60
CA GLU A 62 -5.09 8.61 -9.67
C GLU A 62 -4.52 8.63 -8.25
N SER A 63 -4.52 9.81 -7.62
CA SER A 63 -4.12 9.98 -6.22
C SER A 63 -5.32 9.82 -5.29
N LEU A 64 -5.18 8.97 -4.26
CA LEU A 64 -6.31 8.50 -3.44
C LEU A 64 -6.13 8.79 -1.93
N TYR A 65 -4.94 8.55 -1.37
CA TYR A 65 -4.61 8.76 0.04
C TYR A 65 -5.62 8.14 1.04
N ILE A 66 -5.97 6.87 0.85
CA ILE A 66 -6.93 6.15 1.70
C ILE A 66 -6.17 5.42 2.81
N GLU A 67 -6.44 5.76 4.06
CA GLU A 67 -5.79 5.11 5.21
C GLU A 67 -6.28 3.68 5.43
N ALA A 68 -5.34 2.81 5.81
CA ALA A 68 -5.64 1.50 6.33
C ALA A 68 -6.23 1.60 7.75
N THR A 69 -6.89 0.54 8.20
CA THR A 69 -7.21 0.39 9.63
C THR A 69 -5.94 0.22 10.46
N GLY A 70 -6.05 0.38 11.78
CA GLY A 70 -4.90 0.14 12.68
C GLY A 70 -4.39 -1.30 12.64
N VAL A 71 -5.29 -2.28 12.48
CA VAL A 71 -4.93 -3.70 12.37
C VAL A 71 -4.19 -3.99 11.06
N GLU A 72 -4.69 -3.48 9.94
CA GLU A 72 -4.02 -3.59 8.64
C GLU A 72 -2.67 -2.87 8.67
N THR A 73 -2.60 -1.66 9.23
CA THR A 73 -1.36 -0.90 9.39
C THR A 73 -0.28 -1.72 10.09
N ASN A 74 -0.59 -2.36 11.22
CA ASN A 74 0.40 -3.13 11.97
C ASN A 74 1.02 -4.26 11.14
N ARG A 75 0.18 -4.98 10.37
CA ARG A 75 0.65 -6.07 9.50
C ARG A 75 1.51 -5.56 8.34
N ILE A 76 1.11 -4.44 7.75
CA ILE A 76 1.87 -3.80 6.66
C ILE A 76 3.23 -3.32 7.16
N VAL A 77 3.28 -2.65 8.31
CA VAL A 77 4.53 -2.19 8.93
C VAL A 77 5.45 -3.38 9.21
N GLU A 78 4.92 -4.47 9.75
CA GLU A 78 5.71 -5.69 9.99
C GLU A 78 6.31 -6.24 8.69
N ALA A 79 5.52 -6.36 7.63
CA ALA A 79 5.98 -6.80 6.31
C ALA A 79 7.06 -5.87 5.73
N ALA A 80 6.83 -4.56 5.78
CA ALA A 80 7.75 -3.56 5.25
C ALA A 80 9.09 -3.55 5.99
N VAL A 81 9.05 -3.65 7.32
CA VAL A 81 10.24 -3.73 8.16
C VAL A 81 10.96 -5.06 7.95
N SER A 82 10.24 -6.18 7.85
CA SER A 82 10.84 -7.50 7.59
C SER A 82 11.58 -7.52 6.26
N ALA A 83 10.96 -7.01 5.19
CA ALA A 83 11.53 -6.93 3.85
C ALA A 83 12.78 -6.03 3.75
N THR A 84 12.93 -5.07 4.66
CA THR A 84 14.05 -4.10 4.63
C THR A 84 15.14 -4.35 5.67
N ARG A 85 14.87 -5.18 6.70
CA ARG A 85 15.86 -5.59 7.71
C ARG A 85 16.91 -6.59 7.21
N LEU A 86 16.64 -7.27 6.10
CA LEU A 86 17.51 -8.32 5.54
C LEU A 86 18.56 -7.79 4.53
N LEU A 87 18.78 -6.48 4.47
CA LEU A 87 19.75 -5.82 3.60
C LEU A 87 20.93 -5.25 4.40
#